data_AF-A0A7D7E4A3-F1
#
_entry.id   AF-A0A7D7E4A3-F1
#
_cell.length_a   1.000
_cell.length_b   1.000
_cell.length_c   1.000
_cell.angle_alpha   90.00
_cell.angle_beta   90.00
_cell.angle_gamma   90.00
#
_symmetry.space_group_name_H-M   'P 1'
#
loop_
_entity.id
_entity.type
_entity.pdbx_description
1 polymer ?
#
loop_
_entity_poly.entity_id
_entity_poly.type
_entity_poly.pdbx_seq_one_letter_code
_entity_poly.pdbx_strand_id
1 'polypeptide(L)'
;MSETELLKIIRRVTGASQAAGKQEATQPDSVIAENYARVVAEVMRRDGIELNGVDMRDIRIRVLELLSYRRRVEMYREKEKITYHWKKPERLRR
;
A
#
# COMPACT_ATOMS: atom_id res chain seq x y z
N MET A 1 -17.37 14.63 -2.03
CA MET A 1 -15.90 14.53 -1.96
C MET A 1 -15.44 13.29 -2.68
N SER A 2 -14.56 13.43 -3.67
CA SER A 2 -14.00 12.31 -4.42
C SER A 2 -12.62 11.93 -3.88
N GLU A 3 -12.19 10.69 -4.13
CA GLU A 3 -10.88 10.15 -3.72
C GLU A 3 -9.71 11.06 -4.16
N THR A 4 -9.84 11.70 -5.32
CA THR A 4 -8.83 12.62 -5.86
C THR A 4 -8.71 13.93 -5.07
N GLU A 5 -9.80 14.39 -4.46
CA GLU A 5 -9.79 15.58 -3.60
C GLU A 5 -9.13 15.29 -2.26
N LEU A 6 -9.40 14.11 -1.69
CA LEU A 6 -8.77 13.67 -0.44
C LEU A 6 -7.24 13.55 -0.61
N LEU A 7 -6.80 12.97 -1.74
CA LEU A 7 -5.39 12.83 -2.08
C LEU A 7 -4.68 14.18 -2.27
N LYS A 8 -5.37 15.19 -2.80
CA LYS A 8 -4.81 16.56 -2.90
C LYS A 8 -4.59 17.20 -1.54
N ILE A 9 -5.54 17.01 -0.61
CA ILE A 9 -5.43 17.52 0.76
C ILE A 9 -4.25 16.86 1.47
N ILE A 10 -4.15 15.54 1.40
CA ILE A 10 -3.05 14.77 2.00
C ILE A 10 -1.70 15.28 1.47
N ARG A 11 -1.54 15.41 0.15
CA ARG A 11 -0.29 15.89 -0.46
C ARG A 11 0.09 17.31 -0.03
N ARG A 12 -0.90 18.21 0.15
CA ARG A 12 -0.66 19.57 0.65
C ARG A 12 -0.18 19.57 2.09
N VAL A 13 -0.78 18.74 2.94
CA VAL A 13 -0.43 18.66 4.37
C VAL A 13 0.93 17.99 4.57
N THR A 14 1.26 16.98 3.76
CA THR A 14 2.51 16.22 3.89
C THR A 14 3.68 16.77 3.06
N GLY A 15 3.46 17.80 2.24
CA GLY A 15 4.49 18.38 1.37
C GLY A 15 4.99 17.46 0.24
N ALA A 16 4.21 16.44 -0.13
CA ALA A 16 4.62 15.45 -1.12
C ALA A 16 4.38 15.96 -2.55
N SER A 17 5.46 16.33 -3.26
CA SER A 17 5.47 16.63 -4.69
C SER A 17 5.66 15.35 -5.52
N GLN A 18 4.99 15.25 -6.68
CA GLN A 18 5.13 14.12 -7.61
C GLN A 18 6.55 14.08 -8.19
N ALA A 19 7.46 13.36 -7.53
CA ALA A 19 8.72 12.97 -8.14
C ALA A 19 8.44 11.84 -9.15
N ALA A 20 8.29 12.23 -10.42
CA ALA A 20 8.34 11.30 -11.53
C ALA A 20 9.76 10.73 -11.62
N GLY A 21 9.93 9.46 -11.24
CA GLY A 21 11.14 8.68 -11.51
C GLY A 21 11.83 8.17 -10.25
N LYS A 22 12.13 6.87 -10.29
CA LYS A 22 12.71 5.99 -9.25
C LYS A 22 11.64 5.46 -8.30
N GLN A 23 11.59 4.12 -8.23
CA GLN A 23 10.85 3.39 -7.20
C GLN A 23 11.02 4.13 -5.89
N GLU A 24 9.95 4.77 -5.41
CA GLU A 24 9.90 5.33 -4.06
C GLU A 24 10.38 4.21 -3.16
N ALA A 25 11.49 4.45 -2.45
CA ALA A 25 12.05 3.48 -1.51
C ALA A 25 10.91 3.06 -0.60
N THR A 26 10.31 1.92 -0.91
CA THR A 26 9.07 1.49 -0.29
C THR A 26 9.47 1.22 1.14
N GLN A 27 8.94 2.00 2.08
CA GLN A 27 9.27 1.83 3.49
C GLN A 27 9.08 0.34 3.82
N PRO A 28 10.01 -0.26 4.59
CA PRO A 28 9.88 -1.67 4.91
C PRO A 28 8.53 -1.90 5.60
N ASP A 29 7.85 -3.00 5.30
CA ASP A 29 6.50 -3.29 5.81
C ASP A 29 6.44 -3.23 7.35
N SER A 30 7.54 -3.52 8.03
CA SER A 30 7.68 -3.36 9.48
C SER A 30 7.46 -1.92 9.94
N VAL A 31 8.03 -0.94 9.22
CA VAL A 31 7.84 0.50 9.49
C VAL A 31 6.42 0.92 9.15
N ILE A 32 5.85 0.42 8.06
CA ILE A 32 4.46 0.70 7.68
C ILE A 32 3.50 0.17 8.76
N ALA A 33 3.69 -1.06 9.21
CA ALA A 33 2.85 -1.70 10.21
C ALA A 33 2.99 -1.04 11.60
N GLU A 34 4.19 -0.60 11.97
CA GLU A 34 4.43 0.20 13.18
C GLU A 34 3.68 1.54 13.13
N ASN A 35 3.81 2.27 12.02
CA ASN A 35 3.12 3.54 11.83
C ASN A 35 1.60 3.37 11.87
N TYR A 36 1.08 2.30 11.25
CA TYR A 36 -0.34 1.99 11.28
C TYR A 36 -0.83 1.71 12.71
N ALA A 37 -0.12 0.87 13.47
CA ALA A 37 -0.45 0.59 14.86
C ALA A 37 -0.45 1.87 15.72
N ARG A 38 0.49 2.80 15.49
CA ARG A 38 0.54 4.08 16.19
C ARG A 38 -0.67 4.97 15.87
N VAL A 39 -1.07 5.06 14.60
CA VAL A 39 -2.25 5.83 14.18
C VAL A 39 -3.51 5.24 14.79
N VAL A 40 -3.68 3.91 14.74
CA VAL A 40 -4.83 3.25 15.35
C VAL A 40 -4.87 3.52 16.86
N ALA A 41 -3.73 3.42 17.56
CA ALA A 41 -3.66 3.76 18.97
C ALA A 41 -4.04 5.21 19.26
N GLU A 42 -3.64 6.15 18.40
CA GLU A 42 -4.02 7.55 18.55
C GLU A 42 -5.52 7.76 18.36
N VAL A 43 -6.11 7.14 17.34
CA VAL A 43 -7.56 7.19 17.08
C VAL A 43 -8.33 6.61 18.26
N MET A 44 -7.96 5.42 18.73
CA MET A 44 -8.62 4.76 19.86
C MET A 44 -8.50 5.60 21.14
N ARG A 45 -7.35 6.23 21.38
CA ARG A 45 -7.18 7.14 22.53
C ARG A 45 -8.12 8.35 22.48
N ARG A 46 -8.42 8.89 21.30
CA ARG A 46 -9.39 9.99 21.17
C ARG A 46 -10.81 9.56 21.56
N ASP A 47 -11.11 8.28 21.41
CA ASP A 47 -12.37 7.66 21.81
C ASP A 47 -12.34 7.13 23.26
N GLY A 48 -11.28 7.42 24.02
CA GLY A 48 -11.13 6.98 25.41
C GLY A 48 -10.72 5.50 25.57
N ILE A 49 -10.23 4.86 24.50
CA ILE A 49 -9.81 3.46 24.48
C ILE A 49 -8.28 3.40 24.44
N GLU A 50 -7.67 2.87 25.49
CA GLU A 50 -6.23 2.62 25.51
C GLU A 50 -5.93 1.20 25.02
N LEU A 51 -5.11 1.11 23.97
CA LEU A 51 -4.63 -0.17 23.45
C LEU A 51 -3.43 -0.64 24.27
N ASN A 52 -3.47 -1.91 24.67
CA ASN A 52 -2.36 -2.54 25.38
C ASN A 52 -1.28 -3.05 24.39
N GLY A 53 -0.17 -3.55 24.92
CA GLY A 53 0.94 -4.06 24.09
C GLY A 53 0.58 -5.27 23.22
N VAL A 54 -0.43 -6.05 23.59
CA VAL A 54 -0.94 -7.18 22.79
C VAL A 54 -1.76 -6.66 21.62
N ASP A 55 -2.69 -5.73 21.87
CA ASP A 55 -3.51 -5.11 20.81
C ASP A 55 -2.62 -4.46 19.73
N MET A 56 -1.59 -3.73 20.17
CA MET A 56 -0.61 -3.09 19.29
C MET A 56 0.15 -4.11 18.41
N ARG A 57 0.46 -5.28 18.97
CA ARG A 57 1.14 -6.36 18.26
C ARG A 57 0.20 -7.01 17.25
N ASP A 58 -1.04 -7.27 17.64
CA ASP A 58 -2.05 -7.91 16.78
C ASP A 58 -2.40 -7.03 15.58
N ILE A 59 -2.55 -5.71 15.79
CA ILE A 59 -2.73 -4.74 14.69
C ILE A 59 -1.56 -4.80 13.73
N ARG A 60 -0.32 -4.82 14.24
CA ARG A 60 0.88 -4.89 13.39
C ARG A 60 0.92 -6.17 12.56
N ILE A 61 0.63 -7.32 13.17
CA ILE A 61 0.60 -8.61 12.47
C ILE A 61 -0.44 -8.58 11.34
N ARG A 62 -1.67 -8.11 11.62
CA ARG A 62 -2.72 -8.02 10.59
C ARG A 62 -2.32 -7.11 9.42
N VAL A 63 -1.65 -5.99 9.71
CA VAL A 63 -1.17 -5.08 8.66
C VAL A 63 -0.08 -5.74 7.82
N LEU A 64 0.86 -6.46 8.43
CA LEU A 64 1.88 -7.22 7.71
C LEU A 64 1.25 -8.30 6.81
N GLU A 65 0.24 -9.01 7.28
CA GLU A 65 -0.50 -9.99 6.49
C GLU A 65 -1.17 -9.33 5.27
N LEU A 66 -1.84 -8.19 5.47
CA LEU A 66 -2.48 -7.43 4.40
C LEU A 66 -1.47 -6.95 3.34
N LEU A 67 -0.32 -6.42 3.78
CA LEU A 67 0.74 -5.98 2.88
C LEU A 67 1.33 -7.16 2.09
N SER A 68 1.54 -8.30 2.75
CA SER A 68 2.01 -9.53 2.10
C SER A 68 1.03 -10.03 1.03
N TYR A 69 -0.28 -9.95 1.31
CA TYR A 69 -1.32 -10.33 0.36
C TYR A 69 -1.34 -9.37 -0.84
N ARG A 70 -1.29 -8.07 -0.58
CA ARG A 70 -1.24 -7.05 -1.63
C ARG A 70 -0.07 -7.25 -2.59
N ARG A 71 1.14 -7.51 -2.07
CA ARG A 71 2.31 -7.80 -2.91
C ARG A 71 2.12 -9.05 -3.76
N ARG A 72 1.54 -10.12 -3.20
CA ARG A 72 1.25 -11.34 -3.96
C ARG A 72 0.29 -11.05 -5.12
N VAL A 73 -0.77 -10.28 -4.86
CA VAL A 73 -1.73 -9.88 -5.90
C VAL A 73 -1.07 -9.00 -6.97
N GLU A 74 -0.25 -8.04 -6.58
CA GLU A 74 0.52 -7.20 -7.53
C GLU A 74 1.46 -8.04 -8.40
N MET A 75 2.17 -9.02 -7.79
CA MET A 75 3.02 -9.95 -8.52
C MET A 75 2.24 -10.80 -9.53
N TYR A 76 1.05 -11.32 -9.15
CA TYR A 76 0.21 -12.07 -10.08
C TYR A 76 -0.27 -11.21 -11.25
N ARG A 77 -0.71 -9.97 -10.98
CA ARG A 77 -1.10 -9.02 -12.03
C ARG A 77 0.05 -8.68 -12.98
N GLU A 78 1.27 -8.55 -12.47
CA GLU A 78 2.46 -8.38 -13.30
C GLU A 78 2.75 -9.63 -14.16
N LYS A 79 2.64 -10.83 -13.58
CA LYS A 79 2.79 -12.08 -14.33
C LYS A 79 1.74 -12.24 -15.42
N GLU A 80 0.47 -11.91 -15.16
CA GLU A 80 -0.59 -11.95 -16.17
C GLU A 80 -0.31 -11.01 -17.35
N LYS A 81 0.21 -9.80 -17.07
CA LYS A 81 0.63 -8.84 -18.11
C LYS A 81 1.74 -9.38 -19.01
N ILE A 82 2.67 -10.17 -18.45
CA ILE A 82 3.75 -10.82 -19.21
C ILE A 82 3.24 -12.05 -19.97
N THR A 83 2.28 -12.78 -19.39
CA THR A 83 1.81 -14.07 -19.93
C THR A 83 1.00 -13.88 -21.21
N TYR A 84 0.25 -12.79 -21.35
CA TYR A 84 -0.45 -12.44 -22.60
C TYR A 84 0.41 -11.59 -23.54
N HIS A 85 1.42 -12.19 -24.17
CA HIS A 85 2.02 -11.64 -25.38
C HIS A 85 1.29 -12.18 -26.61
N TRP A 86 0.40 -11.37 -27.21
CA TRP A 86 -0.17 -11.68 -28.53
C TRP A 86 0.97 -11.75 -29.57
N LYS A 87 1.45 -12.95 -29.87
CA LYS A 87 2.43 -13.18 -30.94
C LYS A 87 1.67 -13.13 -32.26
N LYS A 88 2.02 -12.19 -33.15
CA LYS A 88 1.41 -12.12 -34.49
C LYS A 88 1.58 -13.48 -35.19
N PRO A 89 0.49 -14.19 -35.54
CA PRO A 89 0.56 -15.48 -36.20
C PRO A 89 1.44 -15.40 -37.45
N GLU A 90 2.30 -16.39 -37.70
CA GLU A 90 3.23 -16.37 -38.85
C GLU A 90 2.52 -16.04 -40.17
N ARG A 91 1.28 -16.54 -40.37
CA ARG A 91 0.45 -16.25 -41.56
C ARG A 91 0.08 -14.77 -41.78
N LEU A 92 0.25 -13.91 -40.78
CA LEU A 92 -0.03 -12.47 -40.85
C LEU A 92 1.26 -11.61 -40.87
N ARG A 93 2.44 -12.23 -40.89
CA ARG A 93 3.72 -11.53 -41.09
C ARG A 93 3.97 -11.43 -42.60
N ARG A 94 3.62 -10.29 -43.18
CA ARG A 94 4.09 -9.88 -44.52
C ARG A 94 5.41 -9.14 -44.37
#